data_AF-A0A8I1JJF3-F1
#
_entry.id   AF-A0A8I1JJF3-F1
#
_cell.length_a   1.000
_cell.length_b   1.000
_cell.length_c   1.000
_cell.angle_alpha   90.00
_cell.angle_beta   90.00
_cell.angle_gamma   90.00
#
_symmetry.space_group_name_H-M   'P 1'
#
loop_
_entity.id
_entity.type
_entity.pdbx_description
1 polymer ?
#
loop_
_entity_poly.entity_id
_entity_poly.type
_entity_poly.pdbx_seq_one_letter_code
_entity_poly.pdbx_strand_id
1 'polypeptide(L)'
;MKGIARTQKEIEFHDRVAALGCISCRQEGIFNTHVSIHHAHGRTKPGCHMWVLPLCEPHHQDNGTAIARHPYKRRWEAKYGNEDELIRQMWTELGIEFTEPVRVAKPVDRNKPKKLTSAAVEIGVVKLKSMAQKEGDKINRKEKSPAAAKESESSPARPKARIQSRGFDKSSNSKISSRSKIPAPKKQPMSEKQVAYLAERKAASKAYKLKMREEYKEKVELLAKISGA
;
A
#
# COMPACT_ATOMS: atom_id res chain seq x y z
N MET A 1 -13.38 3.74 9.52
CA MET A 1 -13.83 2.72 8.54
C MET A 1 -14.85 1.80 9.21
N LYS A 2 -15.96 1.49 8.55
CA LYS A 2 -16.99 0.56 9.07
C LYS A 2 -16.45 -0.88 9.00
N GLY A 3 -16.61 -1.65 10.08
CA GLY A 3 -16.23 -3.06 10.18
C GLY A 3 -17.36 -3.91 10.72
N ILE A 4 -17.21 -5.23 10.71
CA ILE A 4 -18.10 -6.13 11.44
C ILE A 4 -17.82 -6.02 12.94
N ALA A 5 -18.84 -6.33 13.74
CA ALA A 5 -18.70 -6.37 15.20
C ALA A 5 -17.90 -7.62 15.62
N ARG A 6 -17.13 -7.48 16.70
CA ARG A 6 -16.42 -8.60 17.32
C ARG A 6 -17.40 -9.43 18.14
N THR A 7 -17.24 -10.73 18.09
CA THR A 7 -17.81 -11.68 19.05
C THR A 7 -17.08 -11.58 20.39
N GLN A 8 -17.67 -12.13 21.45
CA GLN A 8 -17.06 -12.17 22.77
C GLN A 8 -15.70 -12.89 22.76
N LYS A 9 -15.60 -14.03 22.05
CA LYS A 9 -14.33 -14.78 21.89
C LYS A 9 -13.25 -13.96 21.19
N GLU A 10 -13.62 -13.15 20.19
CA GLU A 10 -12.68 -12.26 19.49
C GLU A 10 -12.21 -11.10 20.37
N ILE A 11 -13.05 -10.62 21.30
CA ILE A 11 -12.67 -9.61 22.29
C ILE A 11 -11.65 -10.22 23.26
N GLU A 12 -11.94 -11.38 23.85
CA GLU A 12 -11.00 -12.08 24.75
C GLU A 12 -9.68 -12.41 24.05
N PHE A 13 -9.74 -12.82 22.79
CA PHE A 13 -8.55 -13.04 21.98
C PHE A 13 -7.72 -11.75 21.81
N HIS A 14 -8.37 -10.62 21.53
CA HIS A 14 -7.67 -9.33 21.44
C HIS A 14 -6.99 -8.95 22.76
N ASP A 15 -7.62 -9.21 23.91
CA ASP A 15 -7.05 -8.90 25.22
C ASP A 15 -5.80 -9.74 25.49
N ARG A 16 -5.87 -11.05 25.19
CA ARG A 16 -4.72 -11.96 25.27
C ARG A 16 -3.58 -11.54 24.33
N VAL A 17 -3.91 -11.15 23.11
CA VAL A 17 -2.95 -10.64 22.14
C VAL A 17 -2.30 -9.33 22.61
N ALA A 18 -3.08 -8.41 23.19
CA ALA A 18 -2.54 -7.16 23.72
C ALA A 18 -1.59 -7.40 24.90
N ALA A 19 -1.90 -8.38 25.76
CA ALA A 19 -1.06 -8.75 26.89
C ALA A 19 0.33 -9.30 26.48
N LEU A 20 0.47 -9.88 25.28
CA LEU A 20 1.79 -10.25 24.74
C LEU A 20 2.70 -9.03 24.49
N GLY A 21 2.12 -7.84 24.38
CA GLY A 21 2.84 -6.62 24.05
C GLY A 21 3.24 -6.53 22.58
N CYS A 22 3.89 -5.42 22.23
CA CYS A 22 4.16 -5.08 20.84
C CYS A 22 5.09 -6.12 20.20
N ILE A 23 4.60 -6.79 19.16
CA ILE A 23 5.37 -7.84 18.49
C ILE A 23 6.67 -7.31 17.90
N SER A 24 6.70 -6.08 17.39
CA SER A 24 7.91 -5.45 16.85
C SER A 24 8.92 -5.07 17.95
N CYS A 25 8.47 -4.51 19.08
CA CYS A 25 9.34 -4.26 20.23
C CYS A 25 9.99 -5.55 20.73
N ARG A 26 9.25 -6.66 20.75
CA ARG A 26 9.78 -7.95 21.20
C ARG A 26 10.88 -8.50 20.30
N GLN A 27 10.80 -8.28 18.99
CA GLN A 27 11.89 -8.60 18.06
C GLN A 27 13.15 -7.76 18.31
N GLU A 28 13.02 -6.65 19.05
CA GLU A 28 14.11 -5.77 19.48
C GLU A 28 14.50 -6.01 20.96
N GLY A 29 13.95 -7.05 21.61
CA GLY A 29 14.22 -7.36 23.02
C GLY A 29 13.50 -6.45 24.02
N ILE A 30 12.52 -5.67 23.58
CA ILE A 30 11.77 -4.73 24.41
C ILE A 30 10.37 -5.28 24.69
N PHE A 31 9.96 -5.29 25.96
CA PHE A 31 8.60 -5.61 26.36
C PHE A 31 7.77 -4.33 26.53
N ASN A 32 6.70 -4.17 25.76
CA ASN A 32 5.83 -3.00 25.80
C ASN A 32 4.37 -3.41 25.58
N THR A 33 3.53 -3.29 26.61
CA THR A 33 2.10 -3.64 26.57
C THR A 33 1.19 -2.49 26.15
N HIS A 34 1.72 -1.27 25.97
CA HIS A 34 0.96 -0.14 25.43
C HIS A 34 0.79 -0.27 23.92
N VAL A 35 -0.19 -1.08 23.54
CA VAL A 35 -0.46 -1.45 22.15
C VAL A 35 -1.88 -1.12 21.72
N SER A 36 -2.03 -0.96 20.42
CA SER A 36 -3.33 -0.94 19.75
C SER A 36 -3.41 -2.12 18.78
N ILE A 37 -4.62 -2.62 18.58
CA ILE A 37 -4.85 -3.79 17.73
C ILE A 37 -4.84 -3.37 16.25
N HIS A 38 -3.88 -3.92 15.52
CA HIS A 38 -3.73 -3.77 14.08
C HIS A 38 -4.41 -4.91 13.33
N HIS A 39 -5.31 -4.62 12.38
CA HIS A 39 -5.91 -5.64 11.51
C HIS A 39 -5.09 -5.83 10.22
N ALA A 40 -4.51 -7.02 10.03
CA ALA A 40 -3.68 -7.30 8.85
C ALA A 40 -4.52 -7.42 7.56
N HIS A 41 -5.71 -8.03 7.64
CA HIS A 41 -6.56 -8.37 6.49
C HIS A 41 -7.89 -7.63 6.44
N GLY A 42 -7.94 -6.41 6.98
CA GLY A 42 -9.15 -5.58 7.04
C GLY A 42 -10.09 -5.95 8.17
N ARG A 43 -11.32 -5.39 8.14
CA ARG A 43 -12.27 -5.45 9.27
C ARG A 43 -13.67 -5.98 8.89
N THR A 44 -13.81 -6.60 7.73
CA THR A 44 -15.12 -6.99 7.19
C THR A 44 -15.23 -8.45 6.77
N LYS A 45 -14.11 -9.16 6.64
CA LYS A 45 -14.10 -10.57 6.25
C LYS A 45 -14.42 -11.45 7.47
N PRO A 46 -15.07 -12.61 7.29
CA PRO A 46 -15.20 -13.59 8.37
C PRO A 46 -13.85 -13.92 8.99
N GLY A 47 -13.79 -13.96 10.32
CA GLY A 47 -12.56 -14.22 11.08
C GLY A 47 -11.51 -13.10 11.03
N CYS A 48 -11.82 -11.90 10.52
CA CYS A 48 -10.82 -10.83 10.41
C CYS A 48 -10.24 -10.38 11.76
N HIS A 49 -11.00 -10.52 12.85
CA HIS A 49 -10.55 -10.16 14.19
C HIS A 49 -9.55 -11.17 14.77
N MET A 50 -9.42 -12.34 14.15
CA MET A 50 -8.40 -13.33 14.49
C MET A 50 -7.06 -13.05 13.77
N TRP A 51 -7.05 -12.16 12.76
CA TRP A 51 -5.87 -11.74 12.01
C TRP A 51 -5.38 -10.36 12.42
N VAL A 52 -4.84 -10.31 13.64
CA VAL A 52 -4.43 -9.07 14.26
C VAL A 52 -3.04 -9.14 14.87
N LEU A 53 -2.41 -7.98 14.95
CA LEU A 53 -1.11 -7.78 15.61
C LEU A 53 -1.25 -6.72 16.72
N PRO A 54 -0.61 -6.92 17.88
CA PRO A 54 -0.45 -5.90 18.91
C PRO A 54 0.72 -5.00 18.50
N LEU A 55 0.45 -3.72 18.19
CA LEU A 55 1.48 -2.76 17.82
C LEU A 55 1.40 -1.52 18.71
N CYS A 56 2.53 -1.11 19.28
CA CYS A 56 2.64 0.19 19.95
C CYS A 56 2.59 1.32 18.91
N GLU A 57 2.33 2.55 19.36
CA GLU A 57 2.23 3.71 18.47
C GLU A 57 3.37 3.79 17.43
N PRO A 58 4.67 3.77 17.80
CA PRO A 58 5.76 3.95 16.83
C PRO A 58 5.94 2.80 15.84
N HIS A 59 5.46 1.60 16.17
CA HIS A 59 5.45 0.45 15.25
C HIS A 59 4.13 0.30 14.50
N HIS A 60 3.05 0.96 14.94
CA HIS A 60 1.75 0.93 14.27
C HIS A 60 1.63 2.07 13.24
N GLN A 61 1.84 3.31 13.69
CA GLN A 61 1.74 4.54 12.90
C GLN A 61 3.09 5.27 12.92
N ASP A 62 3.44 5.90 11.81
CA ASP A 62 4.71 6.63 11.73
C ASP A 62 4.68 7.88 12.61
N ASN A 63 5.54 7.88 13.63
CA ASN A 63 5.83 9.04 14.46
C ASN A 63 7.33 9.42 14.42
N GLY A 64 8.10 8.82 13.50
CA GLY A 64 9.53 9.10 13.31
C GLY A 64 10.49 8.40 14.27
N THR A 65 10.02 7.64 15.27
CA THR A 65 10.90 6.99 16.27
C THR A 65 11.23 5.53 15.96
N ALA A 66 10.38 4.84 15.19
CA ALA A 66 10.64 3.49 14.71
C ALA A 66 10.11 3.31 13.29
N ILE A 67 10.48 2.19 12.65
CA ILE A 67 9.87 1.80 11.38
C ILE A 67 8.46 1.32 11.69
N ALA A 68 7.46 2.14 11.36
CA ALA A 68 6.06 1.81 11.53
C ALA A 68 5.51 0.93 10.41
N ARG A 69 4.51 0.10 10.75
CA ARG A 69 3.73 -0.69 9.79
C ARG A 69 3.03 0.24 8.81
N HIS A 70 2.37 1.29 9.30
CA HIS A 70 1.80 2.32 8.44
C HIS A 70 2.68 3.57 8.44
N PRO A 71 3.02 4.12 7.26
CA PRO A 71 2.67 3.65 5.91
C PRO A 71 3.67 2.62 5.34
N TYR A 72 4.72 2.24 6.08
CA TYR A 72 5.90 1.56 5.51
C TYR A 72 5.89 0.04 5.58
N LYS A 73 4.75 -0.61 5.33
CA LYS A 73 4.58 -2.08 5.45
C LYS A 73 5.76 -2.89 4.91
N ARG A 74 6.21 -2.61 3.68
CA ARG A 74 7.33 -3.36 3.07
C ARG A 74 8.64 -3.24 3.86
N ARG A 75 8.94 -2.06 4.42
CA ARG A 75 10.15 -1.85 5.23
C ARG A 75 9.99 -2.50 6.60
N TRP A 76 8.81 -2.38 7.19
CA TRP A 76 8.45 -3.01 8.44
C TRP A 76 8.60 -4.54 8.35
N GLU A 77 8.02 -5.17 7.32
CA GLU A 77 8.11 -6.61 7.10
C GLU A 77 9.54 -7.07 6.83
N ALA A 78 10.33 -6.28 6.09
CA ALA A 78 11.74 -6.57 5.87
C ALA A 78 12.56 -6.58 7.16
N LYS A 79 12.16 -5.80 8.18
CA LYS A 79 12.84 -5.73 9.48
C LYS A 79 12.33 -6.78 10.47
N TYR A 80 11.01 -6.91 10.64
CA TYR A 80 10.41 -7.70 11.73
C TYR A 80 9.82 -9.04 11.29
N GLY A 81 9.60 -9.28 10.00
CA GLY A 81 8.90 -10.47 9.48
C GLY A 81 7.56 -10.15 8.84
N ASN A 82 7.01 -11.09 8.08
CA ASN A 82 5.70 -10.89 7.43
C ASN A 82 4.55 -10.88 8.46
N GLU A 83 3.49 -10.11 8.20
CA GLU A 83 2.33 -10.03 9.11
C GLU A 83 1.75 -11.43 9.43
N ASP A 84 1.61 -12.31 8.43
CA ASP A 84 1.01 -13.63 8.61
C ASP A 84 1.93 -14.55 9.44
N GLU A 85 3.24 -14.44 9.26
CA GLU A 85 4.24 -15.20 10.05
C GLU A 85 4.20 -14.77 11.53
N LEU A 86 4.14 -13.46 11.77
CA LEU A 86 4.09 -12.89 13.12
C LEU A 86 2.77 -13.20 13.83
N ILE A 87 1.65 -13.23 13.11
CA ILE A 87 0.36 -13.68 13.66
C ILE A 87 0.46 -15.15 14.09
N ARG A 88 0.98 -16.03 13.24
CA ARG A 88 1.14 -17.46 13.59
C ARG A 88 2.05 -17.67 14.79
N GLN A 89 3.13 -16.89 14.89
CA GLN A 89 4.01 -16.89 16.06
C GLN A 89 3.21 -16.57 17.33
N MET A 90 2.43 -15.49 17.33
CA MET A 90 1.63 -15.11 18.50
C MET A 90 0.60 -16.17 18.89
N TRP A 91 -0.07 -16.80 17.92
CA TRP A 91 -1.00 -17.88 18.21
C TRP A 91 -0.32 -19.07 18.88
N THR A 92 0.88 -19.42 18.39
CA THR A 92 1.72 -20.47 18.99
C THR A 92 2.08 -20.12 20.43
N GLU A 93 2.50 -18.88 20.69
CA GLU A 93 2.84 -18.41 22.05
C GLU A 93 1.64 -18.41 23.01
N LEU A 94 0.44 -18.14 22.49
CA LEU A 94 -0.79 -18.23 23.27
C LEU A 94 -1.28 -19.67 23.49
N GLY A 95 -0.60 -20.67 22.91
CA GLY A 95 -1.04 -22.07 22.94
C GLY A 95 -2.38 -22.28 22.23
N ILE A 96 -2.72 -21.43 21.25
CA ILE A 96 -3.95 -21.53 20.48
C ILE A 96 -3.64 -22.20 19.15
N GLU A 97 -4.37 -23.26 18.82
CA GLU A 97 -4.25 -23.89 17.51
C GLU A 97 -4.62 -22.90 16.41
N PHE A 98 -3.73 -22.73 15.42
CA PHE A 98 -3.97 -21.85 14.29
C PHE A 98 -4.97 -22.48 13.32
N THR A 99 -6.23 -22.08 13.43
CA THR A 99 -7.24 -22.37 12.40
C THR A 99 -7.26 -21.24 11.38
N GLU A 100 -6.66 -21.46 10.21
CA GLU A 100 -6.78 -20.50 9.11
C GLU A 100 -8.26 -20.37 8.73
N PRO A 101 -8.90 -19.20 8.92
CA PRO A 101 -10.28 -19.02 8.51
C PRO A 101 -10.36 -19.18 7.00
N VAL A 102 -11.29 -20.04 6.55
CA VAL A 102 -11.49 -20.35 5.14
C VAL A 102 -11.66 -19.04 4.37
N ARG A 103 -10.65 -18.67 3.58
CA ARG A 103 -10.74 -17.55 2.66
C ARG A 103 -11.60 -18.00 1.49
N VAL A 104 -12.93 -17.95 1.65
CA VAL A 104 -13.83 -18.18 0.51
C VAL A 104 -13.65 -16.99 -0.42
N ALA A 105 -12.86 -17.16 -1.47
CA ALA A 105 -12.78 -16.19 -2.55
C ALA A 105 -14.20 -15.96 -3.05
N LYS A 106 -14.63 -14.69 -3.16
CA LYS A 106 -15.91 -14.41 -3.81
C LYS A 106 -15.88 -15.06 -5.19
N PRO A 107 -16.92 -15.81 -5.60
CA PRO A 107 -16.98 -16.35 -6.94
C PRO A 107 -16.77 -15.21 -7.94
N VAL A 108 -15.76 -15.35 -8.78
CA VAL A 108 -15.47 -14.38 -9.83
C VAL A 108 -16.47 -14.65 -10.93
N ASP A 109 -17.51 -13.82 -11.00
CA ASP A 109 -18.42 -13.80 -12.15
C ASP A 109 -17.65 -13.30 -13.37
N ARG A 110 -17.20 -14.24 -14.22
CA ARG A 110 -16.49 -13.96 -15.48
C ARG A 110 -17.40 -13.36 -16.56
N ASN A 111 -18.72 -13.49 -16.39
CA ASN A 111 -19.74 -12.92 -17.27
C ASN A 111 -20.22 -11.54 -16.82
N LYS A 112 -19.73 -11.04 -15.67
CA LYS A 112 -20.06 -9.70 -15.21
C LYS A 112 -19.52 -8.67 -16.22
N PRO A 113 -20.38 -7.85 -16.85
CA PRO A 113 -19.92 -6.86 -17.81
C PRO A 113 -18.96 -5.89 -17.11
N LYS A 114 -17.79 -5.66 -17.72
CA LYS A 114 -16.83 -4.67 -17.24
C LYS A 114 -17.54 -3.32 -17.22
N LYS A 115 -17.70 -2.75 -16.03
CA LYS A 115 -18.31 -1.42 -15.86
C LYS A 115 -17.38 -0.41 -16.52
N LEU A 116 -17.71 0.03 -17.74
CA LEU A 116 -16.96 1.11 -18.39
C LEU A 116 -17.08 2.35 -17.52
N THR A 117 -15.94 2.95 -17.19
CA THR A 117 -15.91 4.25 -16.51
C THR A 117 -16.38 5.31 -17.50
N SER A 118 -16.95 6.41 -17.02
CA SER A 118 -17.35 7.55 -17.86
C SER A 118 -16.20 8.02 -18.77
N ALA A 119 -14.97 8.02 -18.25
CA ALA A 119 -13.76 8.31 -19.01
C ALA A 119 -13.51 7.32 -20.17
N ALA A 120 -13.79 6.02 -19.99
CA ALA A 120 -13.63 5.02 -21.05
C ALA A 120 -14.71 5.18 -22.16
N VAL A 121 -15.91 5.62 -21.78
CA VAL A 121 -16.98 5.97 -22.73
C VAL A 121 -16.61 7.24 -23.50
N GLU A 122 -16.12 8.28 -22.82
CA GLU A 122 -15.66 9.52 -23.45
C GLU A 122 -14.52 9.27 -24.45
N ILE A 123 -13.52 8.47 -24.08
CA ILE A 123 -12.42 8.10 -24.98
C ILE A 123 -12.95 7.34 -26.22
N GLY A 124 -13.93 6.45 -26.04
CA GLY A 124 -14.59 5.73 -27.14
C GLY A 124 -15.33 6.67 -28.11
N VAL A 125 -16.07 7.65 -27.58
CA VAL A 125 -16.82 8.64 -28.37
C VAL A 125 -15.89 9.58 -29.12
N VAL A 126 -14.81 10.05 -28.49
CA VAL A 126 -13.80 10.89 -29.14
C VAL A 126 -13.11 10.14 -30.29
N LYS A 127 -12.84 8.83 -30.11
CA LYS A 127 -12.20 8.02 -31.13
C LYS A 127 -13.09 7.84 -32.37
N LEU A 128 -14.38 7.60 -32.21
CA LEU A 128 -15.33 7.50 -33.34
C LEU A 128 -15.47 8.84 -34.10
N LYS A 129 -15.56 9.98 -33.39
CA LYS A 129 -15.60 11.30 -34.04
C LYS A 129 -14.31 11.61 -34.82
N SER A 130 -13.14 11.24 -34.29
CA SER A 130 -11.86 11.45 -34.98
C SER A 130 -11.68 10.57 -36.23
N MET A 131 -12.35 9.41 -36.28
CA MET A 131 -12.34 8.53 -37.44
C MET A 131 -13.25 9.06 -38.55
N ALA A 132 -14.44 9.57 -38.21
CA ALA A 132 -15.35 10.23 -39.15
C ALA A 132 -14.75 11.52 -39.75
N GLN A 133 -14.02 12.31 -38.97
CA GLN A 133 -13.31 13.50 -39.48
C GLN A 133 -12.17 13.15 -40.45
N LYS A 134 -11.45 12.04 -40.19
CA LYS A 134 -10.38 11.57 -41.10
C LYS A 134 -10.90 11.04 -42.44
N GLU A 135 -12.13 10.55 -42.49
CA GLU A 135 -12.77 10.18 -43.77
C GLU A 135 -13.21 11.42 -44.54
N GLY A 136 -13.78 12.44 -43.88
CA GLY A 136 -14.15 13.72 -44.51
C GLY A 136 -12.97 14.52 -45.06
N ASP A 137 -11.84 14.56 -44.34
CA ASP A 137 -10.63 15.29 -44.77
C ASP A 137 -9.90 14.62 -45.96
N LYS A 138 -10.13 13.32 -46.20
CA LYS A 138 -9.56 12.63 -47.37
C LYS A 138 -10.30 12.98 -48.67
N ILE A 139 -11.58 13.33 -48.59
CA ILE A 139 -12.40 13.68 -49.76
C ILE A 139 -12.05 15.09 -50.23
N ASN A 140 -11.79 16.01 -49.29
CA ASN A 140 -11.57 17.43 -49.59
C ASN A 140 -10.13 17.78 -50.02
N ARG A 141 -9.20 16.81 -50.02
CA ARG A 141 -7.78 17.03 -50.38
C ARG A 141 -7.46 16.75 -51.85
N LYS A 142 -8.46 16.36 -52.66
CA LYS A 142 -8.27 16.06 -54.10
C LYS A 142 -8.44 17.27 -55.02
N GLU A 143 -8.83 18.44 -54.50
CA GLU A 143 -9.05 19.65 -55.29
C GLU A 143 -8.40 20.89 -54.67
N LYS A 144 -7.06 20.99 -54.73
CA LYS A 144 -6.40 22.27 -55.03
C LYS A 144 -4.88 22.12 -55.16
N SER A 145 -4.41 22.43 -56.36
CA SER A 145 -3.02 22.76 -56.69
C SER A 145 -2.68 24.21 -56.27
N PRO A 146 -1.39 24.62 -56.27
CA PRO A 146 -0.86 25.63 -55.36
C PRO A 146 -0.58 27.00 -56.00
N ALA A 147 -0.60 28.05 -55.18
CA ALA A 147 0.02 29.37 -55.40
C ALA A 147 -0.14 30.16 -54.09
N ALA A 148 0.69 31.09 -53.63
CA ALA A 148 2.05 31.53 -53.90
C ALA A 148 2.50 32.32 -52.65
N ALA A 149 3.80 32.58 -52.54
CA ALA A 149 4.50 33.24 -51.43
C ALA A 149 3.95 34.62 -50.98
N LYS A 150 4.23 35.01 -49.73
CA LYS A 150 5.02 36.21 -49.38
C LYS A 150 5.23 36.40 -47.87
N GLU A 151 6.34 37.09 -47.58
CA GLU A 151 7.04 37.29 -46.33
C GLU A 151 6.52 38.47 -45.48
N SER A 152 7.09 38.58 -44.27
CA SER A 152 7.55 39.81 -43.58
C SER A 152 6.65 40.50 -42.54
N GLU A 153 7.25 40.59 -41.34
CA GLU A 153 7.45 41.77 -40.48
C GLU A 153 6.44 42.29 -39.43
N SER A 154 6.97 42.30 -38.20
CA SER A 154 7.03 43.41 -37.23
C SER A 154 5.82 43.76 -36.33
N SER A 155 6.15 43.96 -35.05
CA SER A 155 5.35 44.54 -33.96
C SER A 155 5.23 46.07 -34.13
N PRO A 156 4.29 46.82 -33.48
CA PRO A 156 4.43 47.13 -32.05
C PRO A 156 3.12 47.43 -31.26
N ALA A 157 3.34 47.78 -29.98
CA ALA A 157 2.44 47.93 -28.83
C ALA A 157 1.34 49.04 -28.86
N ARG A 158 0.41 48.96 -27.88
CA ARG A 158 0.15 49.89 -26.73
C ARG A 158 -1.40 50.05 -26.40
N PRO A 159 -1.88 50.80 -25.37
CA PRO A 159 -2.38 50.25 -24.09
C PRO A 159 -3.75 50.83 -23.58
N LYS A 160 -4.00 50.64 -22.25
CA LYS A 160 -4.91 51.31 -21.27
C LYS A 160 -6.21 50.54 -20.99
N ALA A 161 -6.48 49.98 -19.80
CA ALA A 161 -6.60 50.46 -18.40
C ALA A 161 -8.06 50.73 -17.98
N ARG A 162 -8.34 50.51 -16.66
CA ARG A 162 -9.45 51.09 -15.82
C ARG A 162 -10.73 50.19 -15.77
N ILE A 163 -11.45 49.83 -14.69
CA ILE A 163 -11.66 50.25 -13.27
C ILE A 163 -12.11 49.08 -12.37
N GLN A 164 -11.61 49.11 -11.13
CA GLN A 164 -12.12 48.73 -9.80
C GLN A 164 -13.47 48.00 -9.62
N SER A 165 -13.46 46.99 -8.74
CA SER A 165 -14.31 47.02 -7.53
C SER A 165 -13.75 46.15 -6.38
N ARG A 166 -13.45 46.86 -5.28
CA ARG A 166 -13.78 46.58 -3.87
C ARG A 166 -13.46 45.21 -3.24
N GLY A 167 -12.41 45.21 -2.41
CA GLY A 167 -12.54 44.99 -0.96
C GLY A 167 -12.57 43.55 -0.45
N PHE A 168 -11.40 43.02 -0.04
CA PHE A 168 -11.32 42.09 1.08
C PHE A 168 -9.97 42.26 1.77
N ASP A 169 -9.97 42.88 2.95
CA ASP A 169 -8.80 43.08 3.80
C ASP A 169 -8.19 41.73 4.21
N LYS A 170 -6.93 41.52 3.80
CA LYS A 170 -6.04 40.49 4.35
C LYS A 170 -4.73 41.16 4.76
N SER A 171 -4.80 42.01 5.78
CA SER A 171 -3.61 42.34 6.56
C SER A 171 -3.37 41.19 7.55
N SER A 172 -2.13 40.68 7.58
CA SER A 172 -1.59 39.58 8.40
C SER A 172 -1.61 38.16 7.82
N ASN A 173 -1.02 37.96 6.63
CA ASN A 173 -0.08 36.83 6.46
C ASN A 173 0.77 37.00 5.20
N SER A 174 1.75 37.91 5.26
CA SER A 174 2.82 37.94 4.27
C SER A 174 4.05 37.24 4.84
N LYS A 175 4.59 36.31 4.04
CA LYS A 175 5.85 35.55 4.20
C LYS A 175 5.76 34.24 4.99
N ILE A 176 5.20 33.19 4.38
CA ILE A 176 5.89 31.89 4.15
C ILE A 176 5.21 31.26 2.92
N SER A 177 5.67 31.60 1.72
CA SER A 177 5.27 30.91 0.49
C SER A 177 6.45 30.82 -0.46
N SER A 178 7.42 30.00 -0.05
CA SER A 178 8.39 29.38 -0.94
C SER A 178 8.88 28.11 -0.26
N ARG A 179 8.00 27.10 -0.19
CA ARG A 179 8.47 25.74 0.09
C ARG A 179 9.22 25.27 -1.15
N SER A 180 10.50 25.64 -1.23
CA SER A 180 11.44 25.13 -2.20
C SER A 180 11.31 23.61 -2.23
N LYS A 181 11.04 23.04 -3.42
CA LYS A 181 11.02 21.59 -3.60
C LYS A 181 12.38 21.06 -3.16
N ILE A 182 12.43 20.44 -1.98
CA ILE A 182 13.63 19.75 -1.50
C ILE A 182 13.87 18.62 -2.50
N PRO A 183 15.01 18.61 -3.23
CA PRO A 183 15.30 17.53 -4.16
C PRO A 183 15.38 16.21 -3.39
N ALA A 184 14.77 15.16 -3.96
CA ALA A 184 14.78 13.84 -3.35
C ALA A 184 16.23 13.43 -3.04
N PRO A 185 16.52 12.92 -1.82
CA PRO A 185 17.87 12.55 -1.45
C PRO A 185 18.38 11.50 -2.45
N LYS A 186 19.54 11.78 -3.06
CA LYS A 186 20.21 10.84 -3.97
C LYS A 186 20.46 9.56 -3.17
N LYS A 187 19.93 8.44 -3.64
CA LYS A 187 20.14 7.12 -3.01
C LYS A 187 21.63 6.83 -3.03
N GLN A 188 22.27 6.90 -1.87
CA GLN A 188 23.66 6.49 -1.74
C GLN A 188 23.73 4.97 -1.89
N PRO A 189 24.73 4.43 -2.61
CA PRO A 189 24.95 2.99 -2.64
C PRO A 189 25.24 2.49 -1.23
N MET A 190 24.69 1.33 -0.91
CA MET A 190 24.91 0.67 0.38
C MET A 190 26.40 0.35 0.54
N SER A 191 26.95 0.52 1.74
CA SER A 191 28.33 0.15 1.99
C SER A 191 28.50 -1.37 1.92
N GLU A 192 29.71 -1.84 1.62
CA GLU A 192 30.01 -3.28 1.55
C GLU A 192 29.64 -4.01 2.85
N LYS A 193 29.85 -3.37 4.00
CA LYS A 193 29.43 -3.90 5.32
C LYS A 193 27.91 -4.07 5.41
N GLN A 194 27.13 -3.13 4.88
CA GLN A 194 25.67 -3.24 4.86
C GLN A 194 25.19 -4.32 3.90
N VAL A 195 25.87 -4.52 2.77
CA VAL A 195 25.56 -5.59 1.82
C VAL A 195 25.86 -6.96 2.44
N ALA A 196 27.02 -7.12 3.09
CA ALA A 196 27.40 -8.35 3.79
C ALA A 196 26.41 -8.69 4.92
N TYR A 197 26.08 -7.72 5.78
CA TYR A 197 25.08 -7.89 6.84
C TYR A 197 23.72 -8.35 6.29
N LEU A 198 23.24 -7.76 5.20
CA LEU A 198 21.98 -8.16 4.58
C LEU A 198 22.05 -9.56 3.95
N ALA A 199 23.20 -9.95 3.41
CA ALA A 199 23.40 -11.29 2.86
C ALA A 199 23.37 -12.36 3.97
N GLU A 200 24.11 -12.13 5.06
CA GLU A 200 24.12 -13.00 6.24
C GLU A 200 22.72 -13.16 6.84
N ARG A 201 22.01 -12.04 7.02
CA ARG A 201 20.65 -12.04 7.56
C ARG A 201 19.67 -12.79 6.65
N LYS A 202 19.80 -12.68 5.32
CA LYS A 202 18.99 -13.46 4.36
C LYS A 202 19.33 -14.95 4.44
N ALA A 203 20.61 -15.30 4.57
CA ALA A 203 21.04 -16.69 4.73
C ALA A 203 20.49 -17.31 6.02
N ALA A 204 20.56 -16.58 7.15
CA ALA A 204 19.99 -17.01 8.43
C ALA A 204 18.47 -17.21 8.33
N SER A 205 17.74 -16.29 7.69
CA SER A 205 16.30 -16.43 7.47
C SER A 205 15.96 -17.65 6.60
N LYS A 206 16.74 -17.91 5.55
CA LYS A 206 16.57 -19.10 4.70
C LYS A 206 16.83 -20.38 5.48
N ALA A 207 17.88 -20.43 6.30
CA ALA A 207 18.21 -21.57 7.15
C ALA A 207 17.10 -21.85 8.18
N TYR A 208 16.57 -20.82 8.82
CA TYR A 208 15.42 -20.94 9.72
C TYR A 208 14.19 -21.52 9.02
N LYS A 209 13.85 -21.01 7.82
CA LYS A 209 12.71 -21.53 7.03
C LYS A 209 12.90 -22.99 6.63
N LEU A 210 14.13 -23.41 6.33
CA LEU A 210 14.43 -24.80 6.02
C LEU A 210 14.25 -25.69 7.26
N LYS A 211 14.79 -25.27 8.41
CA LYS A 211 14.65 -25.98 9.68
C LYS A 211 13.18 -26.20 10.04
N MET A 212 12.36 -25.13 10.01
CA MET A 212 10.93 -25.24 10.28
C MET A 212 10.19 -26.18 9.32
N ARG A 213 10.62 -26.24 8.05
CA ARG A 213 10.02 -27.14 7.06
C ARG A 213 10.35 -28.60 7.37
N GLU A 214 11.58 -28.91 7.78
CA GLU A 214 11.96 -30.26 8.15
C GLU A 214 11.25 -30.70 9.44
N GLU A 215 11.21 -29.86 10.48
CA GLU A 215 10.46 -30.14 11.72
C GLU A 215 8.97 -30.39 11.42
N TYR A 216 8.37 -29.64 10.50
CA TYR A 216 6.98 -29.85 10.10
C TYR A 216 6.79 -31.20 9.37
N LYS A 217 7.71 -31.59 8.48
CA LYS A 217 7.66 -32.90 7.81
C LYS A 217 7.75 -34.03 8.82
N GLU A 218 8.69 -33.97 9.76
CA GLU A 218 8.84 -34.96 10.83
C GLU A 218 7.56 -35.09 11.65
N LYS A 219 6.93 -33.97 12.00
CA LYS A 219 5.66 -33.94 12.72
C LYS A 219 4.53 -34.58 11.92
N VAL A 220 4.44 -34.30 10.62
CA VAL A 220 3.44 -34.92 9.73
C VAL A 220 3.66 -36.43 9.61
N GLU A 221 4.91 -36.86 9.48
CA GLU A 221 5.25 -38.29 9.40
C GLU A 221 4.92 -39.03 10.71
N LEU A 222 5.23 -38.41 11.86
CA LEU A 222 4.85 -38.93 13.18
C LEU A 222 3.33 -39.07 13.31
N LEU A 223 2.57 -38.04 12.90
CA LEU A 223 1.11 -38.07 12.93
C LEU A 223 0.55 -39.16 12.01
N ALA A 224 1.11 -39.33 10.82
CA ALA A 224 0.71 -40.39 9.89
C ALA A 224 0.93 -41.79 10.49
N LYS A 225 2.06 -42.00 11.20
CA LYS A 225 2.35 -43.26 11.91
C LYS A 225 1.37 -43.54 13.04
N ILE A 226 0.95 -42.50 13.79
CA ILE A 226 -0.03 -42.62 14.88
C ILE A 226 -1.43 -42.88 14.33
N SER A 227 -1.81 -42.27 13.20
CA SER A 227 -3.14 -42.44 12.59
C SER A 227 -3.33 -43.72 11.77
N GLY A 228 -2.24 -44.48 11.54
CA GLY A 228 -2.23 -45.69 10.71
C GLY A 228 -2.05 -47.00 11.49
N ALA A 229 -2.18 -46.98 12.82
CA ALA A 229 -2.22 -48.13 13.72
C ALA A 229 -3.61 -48.25 14.36
#